data_AF-A0A1M6ESS8-F1
#
_entry.id   AF-A0A1M6ESS8-F1
#
_cell.length_a   1.000
_cell.length_b   1.000
_cell.length_c   1.000
_cell.angle_alpha   90.00
_cell.angle_beta   90.00
_cell.angle_gamma   90.00
#
_symmetry.space_group_name_H-M   'P 1'
#
loop_
_entity.id
_entity.type
_entity.pdbx_description
1 polymer ?
#
loop_
_entity_poly.entity_id
_entity_poly.type
_entity_poly.pdbx_seq_one_letter_code
_entity_poly.pdbx_strand_id
1 'polypeptide(L)'
;MPSFDEYVLEINNLKQKAPKQEALPDKAVSPSTMVEATSEETLKIDIKTPINKSEPSNFIYGFITEENGKAIEDALVELKSLKDDSKFIASTLTNLQGEYLFSSLDSGIYSISVSKEGYITKNTSNIALQNHQYLGQSLVLSVDPMVNMSSVQGIITDDITGKLLEDIIVGLYSRVNDIEVLIKSTVTNNEGRYAFYMLPPGEYKIKASSFRKEDA
;
A
#
# COMPACT_ATOMS: atom_id res chain seq x y z
N MET A 1 -37.93 -3.55 33.31
CA MET A 1 -37.19 -3.02 32.15
C MET A 1 -35.73 -3.01 32.54
N PRO A 2 -34.85 -3.80 31.89
CA PRO A 2 -33.42 -3.71 32.15
C PRO A 2 -32.90 -2.36 31.62
N SER A 3 -32.12 -1.66 32.44
CA SER A 3 -31.45 -0.43 32.06
C SER A 3 -30.19 -0.74 31.25
N PHE A 4 -29.94 0.06 30.21
CA PHE A 4 -28.72 0.02 29.41
C PHE A 4 -27.77 1.08 29.92
N ASP A 5 -26.63 0.68 30.47
CA ASP A 5 -25.53 1.60 30.74
C ASP A 5 -24.56 1.56 29.54
N GLU A 6 -24.51 2.66 28.80
CA GLU A 6 -23.70 2.83 27.60
C GLU A 6 -22.39 3.53 27.95
N TYR A 7 -21.25 2.82 27.84
CA TYR A 7 -19.93 3.39 28.06
C TYR A 7 -19.23 3.63 26.71
N VAL A 8 -18.81 4.87 26.44
CA VAL A 8 -18.10 5.27 25.21
C VAL A 8 -16.70 5.79 25.59
N LEU A 9 -15.66 5.24 24.95
CA LEU A 9 -14.27 5.70 25.07
C LEU A 9 -13.76 6.14 23.69
N GLU A 10 -13.30 7.40 23.59
CA GLU A 10 -12.61 7.94 22.41
C GLU A 10 -11.09 7.92 22.65
N ILE A 11 -10.31 7.47 21.66
CA ILE A 11 -8.84 7.43 21.74
C ILE A 11 -8.26 8.31 20.63
N ASN A 12 -7.46 9.32 21.00
CA ASN A 12 -6.81 10.25 20.07
C ASN A 12 -5.33 9.90 19.82
N ASN A 13 -4.90 10.07 18.56
CA ASN A 13 -3.65 9.66 17.91
C ASN A 13 -2.31 9.91 18.64
N LEU A 14 -1.38 8.96 18.51
CA LEU A 14 0.06 9.10 18.79
C LEU A 14 0.86 9.27 17.48
N LYS A 15 1.56 10.40 17.32
CA LYS A 15 2.50 10.64 16.19
C LYS A 15 3.88 10.08 16.54
N GLN A 16 4.51 9.34 15.61
CA GLN A 16 5.94 9.03 15.66
C GLN A 16 6.73 9.76 14.56
N LYS A 17 7.97 10.09 14.90
CA LYS A 17 8.92 10.97 14.20
C LYS A 17 9.94 10.10 13.44
N ALA A 18 10.18 10.39 12.16
CA ALA A 18 11.13 9.65 11.33
C ALA A 18 12.61 10.00 11.64
N PRO A 19 13.56 9.05 11.52
CA PRO A 19 14.99 9.32 11.60
C PRO A 19 15.58 9.69 10.22
N LYS A 20 16.65 10.49 10.27
CA LYS A 20 17.45 11.02 9.15
C LYS A 20 18.15 9.88 8.37
N GLN A 21 18.21 10.00 7.04
CA GLN A 21 19.11 9.20 6.19
C GLN A 21 20.34 10.02 5.77
N GLU A 22 21.52 9.40 5.96
CA GLU A 22 22.83 9.83 5.48
C GLU A 22 22.98 9.56 3.97
N ALA A 23 23.65 10.47 3.27
CA ALA A 23 23.93 10.39 1.84
C ALA A 23 25.26 9.68 1.54
N LEU A 24 25.31 8.93 0.43
CA LEU A 24 26.52 8.39 -0.23
C LEU A 24 26.26 8.31 -1.77
N PRO A 25 27.29 8.27 -2.63
CA PRO A 25 27.66 9.45 -3.42
C PRO A 25 27.36 9.37 -4.93
N ASP A 26 27.41 10.57 -5.49
CA ASP A 26 27.32 11.05 -6.86
C ASP A 26 28.18 10.29 -7.91
N LYS A 27 27.55 9.84 -9.02
CA LYS A 27 27.99 10.15 -10.41
C LYS A 27 27.15 9.44 -11.48
N ALA A 28 26.42 10.24 -12.25
CA ALA A 28 26.43 10.22 -13.72
C ALA A 28 25.64 11.44 -14.24
N VAL A 29 26.33 12.55 -14.50
CA VAL A 29 25.72 13.72 -15.15
C VAL A 29 25.66 13.44 -16.66
N SER A 30 24.45 13.19 -17.19
CA SER A 30 24.18 13.35 -18.62
C SER A 30 24.02 14.85 -18.93
N PRO A 31 24.54 15.37 -20.06
CA PRO A 31 24.33 16.75 -20.43
C PRO A 31 22.87 16.95 -20.84
N SER A 32 22.11 17.74 -20.07
CA SER A 32 20.78 18.22 -20.44
C SER A 32 20.84 19.71 -20.76
N THR A 33 20.15 20.12 -21.83
CA THR A 33 19.91 21.53 -22.17
C THR A 33 18.42 21.78 -22.07
N MET A 34 18.00 22.84 -21.37
CA MET A 34 16.60 23.25 -21.32
C MET A 34 16.29 24.18 -22.49
N VAL A 35 15.13 24.00 -23.12
CA VAL A 35 14.56 24.94 -24.10
C VAL A 35 13.11 25.18 -23.74
N GLU A 36 12.72 26.45 -23.56
CA GLU A 36 11.33 26.87 -23.42
C GLU A 36 10.75 27.21 -24.80
N ALA A 37 9.61 26.61 -25.14
CA ALA A 37 8.87 26.90 -26.36
C ALA A 37 7.71 27.86 -26.06
N THR A 38 7.80 29.11 -26.53
CA THR A 38 6.64 30.00 -26.63
C THR A 38 6.04 29.90 -28.04
N SER A 39 4.71 29.88 -28.10
CA SER A 39 3.83 29.52 -29.22
C SER A 39 4.33 29.72 -30.66
N GLU A 40 4.07 28.69 -31.49
CA GLU A 40 4.04 28.65 -32.96
C GLU A 40 5.36 28.56 -33.75
N GLU A 41 6.44 28.03 -33.17
CA GLU A 41 7.54 27.48 -33.96
C GLU A 41 7.69 25.98 -33.74
N THR A 42 7.73 25.21 -34.83
CA THR A 42 8.10 23.79 -34.77
C THR A 42 9.58 23.70 -34.43
N LEU A 43 9.89 23.34 -33.18
CA LEU A 43 11.26 23.04 -32.77
C LEU A 43 11.75 21.78 -33.50
N LYS A 44 12.54 21.97 -34.56
CA LYS A 44 13.32 20.89 -35.17
C LYS A 44 14.62 20.72 -34.41
N ILE A 45 14.72 19.65 -33.63
CA ILE A 45 15.95 19.29 -32.91
C ILE A 45 16.67 18.21 -33.72
N ASP A 46 17.68 18.60 -34.48
CA ASP A 46 18.57 17.66 -35.16
C ASP A 46 19.64 17.16 -34.18
N ILE A 47 19.41 15.98 -33.58
CA ILE A 47 20.41 15.32 -32.73
C ILE A 47 21.38 14.55 -33.63
N LYS A 48 22.64 15.01 -33.72
CA LYS A 48 23.72 14.27 -34.38
C LYS A 48 24.49 13.45 -33.34
N THR A 49 24.19 12.16 -33.24
CA THR A 49 24.99 11.20 -32.47
C THR A 49 26.02 10.52 -33.37
N PRO A 50 27.27 10.29 -32.92
CA PRO A 50 28.19 9.40 -33.62
C PRO A 50 27.57 7.99 -33.58
N ILE A 51 27.29 7.42 -34.76
CA ILE A 51 26.76 6.07 -34.91
C ILE A 51 27.87 5.09 -34.49
N ASN A 52 27.99 4.84 -33.19
CA ASN A 52 28.43 3.52 -32.75
C ASN A 52 27.17 2.66 -32.84
N LYS A 53 27.18 1.72 -33.78
CA LYS A 53 26.07 0.82 -34.10
C LYS A 53 25.72 -0.04 -32.87
N SER A 54 25.00 0.55 -31.92
CA SER A 54 24.34 -0.19 -30.85
C SER A 54 23.23 -0.97 -31.52
N GLU A 55 23.26 -2.29 -31.40
CA GLU A 55 22.17 -3.14 -31.85
C GLU A 55 20.86 -2.54 -31.33
N PRO A 56 19.87 -2.37 -32.19
CA PRO A 56 18.63 -1.73 -31.80
C PRO A 56 17.98 -2.52 -30.65
N SER A 57 17.58 -1.82 -29.59
CA SER A 57 17.16 -2.45 -28.33
C SER A 57 15.71 -2.12 -27.98
N ASN A 58 15.04 -3.03 -27.29
CA ASN A 58 13.68 -2.81 -26.78
C ASN A 58 13.69 -1.98 -25.49
N PHE A 59 12.56 -1.34 -25.22
CA PHE A 59 12.30 -0.54 -24.02
C PHE A 59 10.95 -0.92 -23.41
N ILE A 60 10.90 -0.97 -22.08
CA ILE A 60 9.65 -0.98 -21.34
C ILE A 60 9.63 0.24 -20.45
N TYR A 61 8.56 1.02 -20.53
CA TYR A 61 8.36 2.19 -19.69
C TYR A 61 6.94 2.21 -19.16
N GLY A 62 6.67 2.97 -18.11
CA GLY A 62 5.30 3.14 -17.64
C GLY A 62 5.20 3.96 -16.38
N PHE A 63 3.98 4.05 -15.88
CA PHE A 63 3.62 4.75 -14.66
C PHE A 63 3.08 3.78 -13.63
N ILE A 64 3.45 3.96 -12.37
CA ILE A 64 2.86 3.28 -11.23
C ILE A 64 1.99 4.27 -10.47
N THR A 65 0.69 3.96 -10.35
CA THR A 65 -0.29 4.84 -9.71
C THR A 65 -1.20 4.10 -8.73
N GLU A 66 -1.91 4.86 -7.91
CA GLU A 66 -3.11 4.40 -7.20
C GLU A 66 -4.34 4.41 -8.13
N GLU A 67 -5.46 3.83 -7.67
CA GLU A 67 -6.73 3.82 -8.40
C GLU A 67 -7.28 5.23 -8.66
N ASN A 68 -6.97 6.18 -7.77
CA ASN A 68 -7.34 7.59 -7.92
C ASN A 68 -6.43 8.36 -8.90
N GLY A 69 -5.45 7.70 -9.52
CA GLY A 69 -4.49 8.29 -10.45
C GLY A 69 -3.27 8.98 -9.79
N LYS A 70 -3.16 8.97 -8.46
CA LYS A 70 -2.00 9.49 -7.74
C LYS A 70 -0.76 8.66 -8.09
N ALA A 71 0.33 9.33 -8.48
CA ALA A 71 1.61 8.70 -8.73
C ALA A 71 2.20 8.09 -7.45
N ILE A 72 2.83 6.93 -7.60
CA ILE A 72 3.54 6.24 -6.51
C ILE A 72 5.04 6.35 -6.78
N GLU A 73 5.72 7.17 -6.00
CA GLU A 73 7.17 7.32 -5.98
C GLU A 73 7.85 6.17 -5.21
N ASP A 74 9.10 5.87 -5.56
CA ASP A 74 9.98 4.92 -4.87
C ASP A 74 9.36 3.51 -4.80
N ALA A 75 8.53 3.13 -5.77
CA ALA A 75 8.06 1.76 -5.95
C ALA A 75 9.15 0.95 -6.65
N LEU A 76 9.50 -0.20 -6.08
CA LEU A 76 10.45 -1.12 -6.67
C LEU A 76 9.78 -1.87 -7.81
N VAL A 77 10.29 -1.66 -9.03
CA VAL A 77 9.90 -2.37 -10.24
C VAL A 77 11.01 -3.36 -10.57
N GLU A 78 10.69 -4.65 -10.60
CA GLU A 78 11.61 -5.72 -10.97
C GLU A 78 11.19 -6.35 -12.31
N LEU A 79 12.16 -6.51 -13.21
CA LEU A 79 11.98 -7.15 -14.51
C LEU A 79 12.63 -8.53 -14.51
N LYS A 80 11.88 -9.56 -14.94
CA LYS A 80 12.36 -10.93 -15.08
C LYS A 80 12.11 -11.45 -16.49
N SER A 81 13.03 -12.26 -17.01
CA SER A 81 12.86 -12.98 -18.28
C SER A 81 12.14 -14.30 -18.02
N LEU A 82 11.01 -14.53 -18.72
CA LEU A 82 10.27 -15.78 -18.64
C LEU A 82 10.85 -16.88 -19.52
N LYS A 83 11.82 -16.57 -20.39
CA LYS A 83 12.52 -17.54 -21.23
C LYS A 83 13.44 -18.45 -20.40
N ASP A 84 14.01 -17.92 -19.31
CA ASP A 84 15.03 -18.56 -18.50
C ASP A 84 14.55 -18.74 -17.04
N ASP A 85 13.44 -19.44 -16.83
CA ASP A 85 12.89 -19.76 -15.50
C ASP A 85 12.71 -18.53 -14.57
N SER A 86 12.16 -17.44 -15.11
CA SER A 86 11.98 -16.17 -14.39
C SER A 86 13.29 -15.54 -13.89
N LYS A 87 14.39 -15.68 -14.64
CA LYS A 87 15.68 -15.04 -14.35
C LYS A 87 15.52 -13.53 -14.15
N PHE A 88 16.06 -13.02 -13.05
CA PHE A 88 16.16 -11.59 -12.78
C PHE A 88 17.03 -10.88 -13.83
N ILE A 89 16.51 -9.78 -14.38
CA ILE A 89 17.18 -8.98 -15.41
C ILE A 89 17.65 -7.66 -14.81
N ALA A 90 16.73 -6.91 -14.22
CA ALA A 90 17.02 -5.60 -13.66
C ALA A 90 15.93 -5.19 -12.66
N SER A 91 16.23 -4.16 -11.87
CA SER A 91 15.24 -3.43 -11.09
C SER A 91 15.48 -1.93 -11.16
N THR A 92 14.44 -1.17 -10.91
CA THR A 92 14.48 0.30 -10.81
C THR A 92 13.45 0.79 -9.79
N LEU A 93 13.58 2.04 -9.37
CA LEU A 93 12.60 2.73 -8.55
C LEU A 93 11.82 3.72 -9.39
N THR A 94 10.53 3.88 -9.10
CA THR A 94 9.75 4.96 -9.71
C THR A 94 10.17 6.32 -9.20
N ASN A 95 10.15 7.34 -10.06
CA ASN A 95 10.41 8.73 -9.67
C ASN A 95 9.18 9.40 -9.01
N LEU A 96 9.30 10.70 -8.69
CA LEU A 96 8.23 11.54 -8.14
C LEU A 96 6.92 11.54 -8.96
N GLN A 97 7.00 11.28 -10.26
CA GLN A 97 5.85 11.20 -11.18
C GLN A 97 5.34 9.76 -11.36
N GLY A 98 5.92 8.80 -10.63
CA GLY A 98 5.58 7.38 -10.72
C GLY A 98 6.17 6.69 -11.95
N GLU A 99 7.09 7.33 -12.66
CA GLU A 99 7.64 6.84 -13.92
C GLU A 99 8.77 5.84 -13.68
N TYR A 100 8.84 4.82 -14.53
CA TYR A 100 9.97 3.89 -14.58
C TYR A 100 10.35 3.56 -16.03
N LEU A 101 11.60 3.14 -16.24
CA LEU A 101 12.14 2.76 -17.55
C LEU A 101 13.13 1.60 -17.42
N PHE A 102 12.95 0.59 -18.28
CA PHE A 102 13.96 -0.40 -18.63
C PHE A 102 14.35 -0.20 -20.09
N SER A 103 15.63 0.02 -20.35
CA SER A 103 16.19 0.18 -21.69
C SER A 103 17.10 -1.00 -22.03
N SER A 104 17.51 -1.06 -23.29
CA SER A 104 18.54 -2.04 -23.73
C SER A 104 18.10 -3.49 -23.57
N LEU A 105 16.81 -3.78 -23.78
CA LEU A 105 16.25 -5.11 -23.62
C LEU A 105 16.30 -5.91 -24.93
N ASP A 106 16.68 -7.19 -24.83
CA ASP A 106 16.59 -8.14 -25.93
C ASP A 106 15.12 -8.45 -26.29
N SER A 107 14.92 -9.09 -27.45
CA SER A 107 13.60 -9.62 -27.80
C SER A 107 13.31 -10.88 -26.97
N GLY A 108 12.11 -10.98 -26.41
CA GLY A 108 11.78 -12.02 -25.46
C GLY A 108 10.43 -11.82 -24.79
N ILE A 109 10.16 -12.64 -23.78
CA ILE A 109 8.95 -12.55 -22.97
C ILE A 109 9.38 -12.28 -21.53
N TYR A 110 8.80 -11.24 -20.94
CA TYR A 110 9.16 -10.74 -19.62
C TYR A 110 7.98 -10.75 -18.67
N SER A 111 8.29 -10.62 -17.38
CA SER A 111 7.35 -10.27 -16.33
C SER A 111 7.89 -9.08 -15.52
N ILE A 112 6.95 -8.28 -15.00
CA ILE A 112 7.23 -7.17 -14.11
C ILE A 112 6.54 -7.44 -12.77
N SER A 113 7.29 -7.29 -11.69
CA SER A 113 6.79 -7.26 -10.30
C SER A 113 6.97 -5.85 -9.76
N VAL A 114 5.93 -5.28 -9.17
CA VAL A 114 5.98 -3.96 -8.54
C VAL A 114 5.62 -4.09 -7.08
N SER A 115 6.48 -3.58 -6.20
CA SER A 115 6.28 -3.59 -4.76
C SER A 115 6.58 -2.23 -4.12
N LYS A 116 5.79 -1.88 -3.11
CA LYS A 116 5.95 -0.68 -2.29
C LYS A 116 5.36 -0.97 -0.91
N GLU A 117 6.04 -0.55 0.14
CA GLU A 117 5.51 -0.67 1.51
C GLU A 117 4.13 0.00 1.62
N GLY A 118 3.17 -0.68 2.23
CA GLY A 118 1.78 -0.21 2.33
C GLY A 118 0.89 -0.57 1.13
N TYR A 119 1.41 -1.24 0.10
CA TYR A 119 0.67 -1.64 -1.09
C TYR A 119 0.75 -3.15 -1.34
N ILE A 120 -0.28 -3.69 -1.98
CA ILE A 120 -0.28 -5.07 -2.46
C ILE A 120 0.67 -5.18 -3.66
N THR A 121 1.66 -6.07 -3.57
CA THR A 121 2.57 -6.36 -4.70
C THR A 121 1.79 -6.80 -5.92
N LYS A 122 2.07 -6.17 -7.07
CA LYS A 122 1.40 -6.47 -8.33
C LYS A 122 2.36 -7.08 -9.33
N ASN A 123 1.93 -8.17 -9.96
CA ASN A 123 2.68 -8.85 -11.00
C ASN A 123 1.94 -8.77 -12.33
N THR A 124 2.69 -8.52 -13.40
CA THR A 124 2.23 -8.69 -14.79
C THR A 124 3.22 -9.59 -15.52
N SER A 125 2.72 -10.46 -16.38
CA SER A 125 3.53 -11.45 -17.10
C SER A 125 3.15 -11.49 -18.57
N ASN A 126 3.92 -12.24 -19.37
CA ASN A 126 3.73 -12.36 -20.81
C ASN A 126 3.91 -11.03 -21.58
N ILE A 127 4.80 -10.17 -21.10
CA ILE A 127 5.19 -8.95 -21.81
C ILE A 127 6.14 -9.35 -22.95
N ALA A 128 5.60 -9.47 -24.16
CA ALA A 128 6.38 -9.83 -25.34
C ALA A 128 7.02 -8.59 -25.96
N LEU A 129 8.34 -8.63 -26.15
CA LEU A 129 9.12 -7.62 -26.86
C LEU A 129 9.70 -8.22 -28.14
N GLN A 130 9.52 -7.53 -29.25
CA GLN A 130 10.08 -7.91 -30.55
C GLN A 130 10.47 -6.66 -31.34
N ASN A 131 11.58 -6.74 -32.09
CA ASN A 131 11.93 -5.76 -33.13
C ASN A 131 11.93 -4.29 -32.67
N HIS A 132 12.70 -3.96 -31.63
CA HIS A 132 13.00 -2.57 -31.22
C HIS A 132 11.76 -1.81 -30.76
N GLN A 133 10.95 -2.51 -29.98
CA GLN A 133 9.69 -2.03 -29.46
C GLN A 133 9.90 -1.11 -28.26
N TYR A 134 9.11 -0.03 -28.24
CA TYR A 134 8.93 0.84 -27.10
C TYR A 134 7.56 0.53 -26.50
N LEU A 135 7.51 -0.25 -25.44
CA LEU A 135 6.28 -0.74 -24.86
C LEU A 135 5.91 0.01 -23.58
N GLY A 136 4.74 0.65 -23.60
CA GLY A 136 4.13 1.27 -22.42
C GLY A 136 3.42 0.22 -21.57
N GLN A 137 3.83 0.07 -20.32
CA GLN A 137 3.28 -0.87 -19.35
C GLN A 137 3.04 -0.17 -18.00
N SER A 138 1.92 0.52 -17.88
CA SER A 138 1.52 1.12 -16.60
C SER A 138 0.82 0.11 -15.69
N LEU A 139 0.99 0.26 -14.37
CA LEU A 139 0.33 -0.58 -13.37
C LEU A 139 -0.31 0.28 -12.28
N VAL A 140 -1.46 -0.17 -11.80
CA VAL A 140 -2.16 0.43 -10.66
C VAL A 140 -1.98 -0.45 -9.43
N LEU A 141 -1.43 0.09 -8.34
CA LEU A 141 -1.35 -0.59 -7.04
C LEU A 141 -2.54 -0.23 -6.16
N SER A 142 -2.96 -1.18 -5.34
CA SER A 142 -3.96 -0.99 -4.29
C SER A 142 -3.27 -1.00 -2.93
N VAL A 143 -3.72 -0.13 -2.02
CA VAL A 143 -3.23 -0.12 -0.63
C VAL A 143 -3.49 -1.47 0.01
N ASP A 144 -2.49 -1.99 0.74
CA ASP A 144 -2.65 -3.21 1.51
C ASP A 144 -3.47 -2.92 2.78
N PRO A 145 -4.69 -3.47 2.92
CA PRO A 145 -5.54 -3.24 4.09
C PRO A 145 -4.96 -3.84 5.37
N MET A 146 -3.95 -4.72 5.27
CA MET A 146 -3.30 -5.37 6.42
C MET A 146 -2.23 -4.51 7.08
N VAL A 147 -1.61 -3.59 6.34
CA VAL A 147 -0.45 -2.81 6.85
C VAL A 147 -0.84 -1.81 7.94
N ASN A 148 -2.12 -1.44 8.04
CA ASN A 148 -2.63 -0.53 9.07
C ASN A 148 -3.61 -1.21 10.04
N MET A 149 -3.49 -2.53 10.23
CA MET A 149 -4.33 -3.23 11.18
C MET A 149 -3.96 -2.91 12.63
N SER A 150 -4.97 -2.51 13.39
CA SER A 150 -4.87 -2.23 14.83
C SER A 150 -5.47 -3.37 15.67
N SER A 151 -5.25 -3.27 16.98
CA SER A 151 -5.95 -4.08 17.97
C SER A 151 -6.63 -3.18 19.00
N VAL A 152 -7.76 -3.66 19.54
CA VAL A 152 -8.46 -3.03 20.66
C VAL A 152 -8.55 -4.05 21.76
N GLN A 153 -8.14 -3.68 22.96
CA GLN A 153 -8.17 -4.53 24.14
C GLN A 153 -8.66 -3.73 25.35
N GLY A 154 -9.30 -4.42 26.28
CA GLY A 154 -9.82 -3.78 27.48
C GLY A 154 -10.12 -4.77 28.59
N ILE A 155 -10.62 -4.23 29.69
CA ILE A 155 -11.05 -4.96 30.88
C ILE A 155 -12.46 -4.48 31.21
N ILE A 156 -13.35 -5.40 31.56
CA ILE A 156 -14.69 -5.08 32.05
C ILE A 156 -14.72 -5.30 33.56
N THR A 157 -15.14 -4.27 34.28
CA THR A 157 -15.34 -4.29 35.73
C THR A 157 -16.76 -3.86 36.09
N ASP A 158 -17.27 -4.38 37.20
CA ASP A 158 -18.47 -3.85 37.84
C ASP A 158 -18.17 -2.47 38.45
N ASP A 159 -18.96 -1.45 38.09
CA ASP A 159 -18.68 -0.05 38.46
C ASP A 159 -18.85 0.23 39.96
N ILE A 160 -19.61 -0.60 40.67
CA ILE A 160 -19.88 -0.45 42.11
C ILE A 160 -18.81 -1.16 42.93
N THR A 161 -18.53 -2.42 42.59
CA THR A 161 -17.66 -3.31 43.37
C THR A 161 -16.21 -3.34 42.89
N GLY A 162 -15.94 -2.85 41.67
CA GLY A 162 -14.64 -2.95 41.01
C GLY A 162 -14.27 -4.38 40.60
N LYS A 163 -15.18 -5.35 40.76
CA LYS A 163 -14.91 -6.75 40.45
C LYS A 163 -14.73 -6.93 38.94
N LEU A 164 -13.69 -7.67 38.55
CA LEU A 164 -13.49 -8.10 37.16
C LEU A 164 -14.63 -9.03 36.74
N LEU A 165 -15.23 -8.76 35.58
CA LEU A 165 -16.39 -9.50 35.10
C LEU A 165 -15.98 -10.47 33.98
N GLU A 166 -16.07 -11.77 34.27
CA GLU A 166 -15.91 -12.85 33.28
C GLU A 166 -17.24 -13.15 32.59
N ASP A 167 -17.18 -13.88 31.46
CA ASP A 167 -18.36 -14.33 30.69
C ASP A 167 -19.28 -13.21 30.15
N ILE A 168 -18.76 -12.00 30.02
CA ILE A 168 -19.44 -10.86 29.38
C ILE A 168 -19.24 -10.92 27.87
N ILE A 169 -20.33 -10.88 27.12
CA ILE A 169 -20.28 -10.78 25.66
C ILE A 169 -19.92 -9.35 25.29
N VAL A 170 -18.86 -9.19 24.53
CA VAL A 170 -18.38 -7.91 24.01
C VAL A 170 -18.54 -7.91 22.50
N GLY A 171 -19.32 -6.97 21.97
CA GLY A 171 -19.48 -6.74 20.54
C GLY A 171 -18.69 -5.51 20.08
N LEU A 172 -17.94 -5.65 18.99
CA LEU A 172 -17.29 -4.57 18.28
C LEU A 172 -18.15 -4.20 17.06
N TYR A 173 -18.57 -2.94 17.00
CA TYR A 173 -19.39 -2.38 15.95
C TYR A 173 -18.57 -1.42 15.11
N SER A 174 -18.58 -1.57 13.79
CA SER A 174 -18.08 -0.55 12.87
C SER A 174 -19.12 0.57 12.76
N ARG A 175 -18.69 1.84 12.77
CA ARG A 175 -19.56 3.00 12.57
C ARG A 175 -19.29 3.61 11.20
N VAL A 176 -20.27 3.58 10.31
CA VAL A 176 -20.20 4.22 8.98
C VAL A 176 -21.47 5.02 8.78
N ASN A 177 -21.35 6.35 8.59
CA ASN A 177 -22.49 7.26 8.44
C ASN A 177 -23.54 7.10 9.56
N ASP A 178 -23.08 7.02 10.81
CA ASP A 178 -23.90 6.79 12.02
C ASP A 178 -24.63 5.45 12.10
N ILE A 179 -24.42 4.55 11.14
CA ILE A 179 -24.92 3.18 11.19
C ILE A 179 -23.88 2.30 11.89
N GLU A 180 -24.29 1.65 12.97
CA GLU A 180 -23.48 0.69 13.70
C GLU A 180 -23.73 -0.73 13.18
N VAL A 181 -22.69 -1.39 12.69
CA VAL A 181 -22.74 -2.78 12.20
C VAL A 181 -21.84 -3.65 13.07
N LEU A 182 -22.39 -4.69 13.69
CA LEU A 182 -21.60 -5.67 14.45
C LEU A 182 -20.63 -6.39 13.50
N ILE A 183 -19.33 -6.30 13.76
CA ILE A 183 -18.29 -6.92 12.91
C ILE A 183 -17.53 -8.04 13.61
N LYS A 184 -17.41 -8.00 14.94
CA LYS A 184 -16.76 -9.04 15.77
C LYS A 184 -17.44 -9.12 17.13
N SER A 185 -17.40 -10.29 17.74
CA SER A 185 -17.74 -10.47 19.15
C SER A 185 -16.70 -11.35 19.84
N THR A 186 -16.57 -11.16 21.15
CA THR A 186 -15.73 -11.98 22.02
C THR A 186 -16.39 -12.08 23.39
N VAL A 187 -15.81 -12.88 24.28
CA VAL A 187 -16.25 -13.02 25.67
C VAL A 187 -15.07 -12.71 26.57
N THR A 188 -15.31 -11.96 27.65
CA THR A 188 -14.27 -11.68 28.65
C THR A 188 -13.79 -12.94 29.34
N ASN A 189 -12.48 -13.06 29.55
CA ASN A 189 -11.91 -14.17 30.33
C ASN A 189 -12.12 -14.00 31.85
N ASN A 190 -11.56 -14.92 32.64
CA ASN A 190 -11.60 -14.91 34.12
C ASN A 190 -10.94 -13.68 34.79
N GLU A 191 -10.18 -12.89 34.03
CA GLU A 191 -9.61 -11.60 34.46
C GLU A 191 -10.40 -10.40 33.92
N GLY A 192 -11.58 -10.62 33.34
CA GLY A 192 -12.41 -9.60 32.72
C GLY A 192 -11.85 -9.01 31.42
N ARG A 193 -10.78 -9.60 30.85
CA ARG A 193 -10.10 -9.06 29.67
C ARG A 193 -10.79 -9.49 28.38
N TYR A 194 -10.86 -8.57 27.42
CA TYR A 194 -11.27 -8.83 26.05
C TYR A 194 -10.29 -8.22 25.05
N ALA A 195 -10.24 -8.77 23.83
CA ALA A 195 -9.43 -8.23 22.75
C ALA A 195 -10.03 -8.51 21.37
N PHE A 196 -9.80 -7.57 20.45
CA PHE A 196 -10.08 -7.67 19.02
C PHE A 196 -8.79 -7.36 18.26
N TYR A 197 -8.37 -8.26 17.39
CA TYR A 197 -7.18 -8.11 16.56
C TYR A 197 -7.54 -7.89 15.10
N MET A 198 -6.57 -7.44 14.31
CA MET A 198 -6.71 -7.31 12.85
C MET A 198 -7.89 -6.40 12.48
N LEU A 199 -7.89 -5.18 13.01
CA LEU A 199 -8.90 -4.17 12.75
C LEU A 199 -8.35 -3.18 11.71
N PRO A 200 -8.96 -3.08 10.52
CA PRO A 200 -8.61 -2.01 9.59
C PRO A 200 -8.75 -0.61 10.22
N PRO A 201 -8.16 0.44 9.64
CA PRO A 201 -8.45 1.81 10.04
C PRO A 201 -9.96 2.10 9.90
N GLY A 202 -10.56 2.68 10.93
CA GLY A 202 -11.98 3.01 10.93
C GLY A 202 -12.47 3.48 12.29
N GLU A 203 -13.73 3.90 12.34
CA GLU A 203 -14.41 4.23 13.59
C GLU A 203 -15.13 3.00 14.15
N TYR A 204 -14.92 2.73 15.43
CA TYR A 204 -15.47 1.57 16.11
C TYR A 204 -16.14 1.96 17.43
N LYS A 205 -17.16 1.20 17.80
CA LYS A 205 -17.82 1.26 19.10
C LYS A 205 -17.83 -0.12 19.75
N ILE A 206 -17.60 -0.17 21.04
CA ILE A 206 -17.67 -1.40 21.83
C ILE A 206 -18.95 -1.38 22.64
N LYS A 207 -19.68 -2.49 22.65
CA LYS A 207 -20.82 -2.70 23.55
C LYS A 207 -20.63 -4.01 24.30
N ALA A 208 -20.94 -4.00 25.58
CA ALA A 208 -20.89 -5.19 26.42
C ALA A 208 -22.30 -5.53 26.91
N SER A 209 -22.61 -6.83 26.97
CA SER A 209 -23.86 -7.33 27.55
C SER A 209 -23.55 -8.55 28.40
N SER A 210 -24.04 -8.55 29.63
CA SER A 210 -24.14 -9.77 30.42
C SER A 210 -25.39 -10.54 29.97
N PHE A 211 -25.29 -11.88 29.88
CA PHE A 211 -26.49 -12.69 30.03
C PHE A 211 -26.75 -12.82 31.52
N ARG A 212 -27.75 -12.11 32.05
CA ARG A 212 -28.36 -12.57 33.30
C ARG A 212 -29.16 -13.81 32.96
N LYS A 213 -28.71 -14.99 33.39
CA LYS A 213 -29.65 -16.09 33.63
C LYS A 213 -30.59 -15.59 34.70
N GLU A 214 -31.83 -15.30 34.33
CA GLU A 214 -32.90 -15.23 35.33
C GLU A 214 -32.95 -16.62 35.97
N ASP A 215 -32.76 -16.66 37.29
CA ASP A 215 -32.77 -17.89 38.07
C ASP A 215 -34.08 -18.65 37.82
N ALA A 216 -33.96 -19.93 37.46
CA ALA A 216 -35.07 -20.87 37.35
C ALA A 216 -35.37 -21.51 38.71
#